data_AF-A0A1A2PWT6-F1
#
_entry.id   AF-A0A1A2PWT6-F1
#
_cell.length_a   1.000
_cell.length_b   1.000
_cell.length_c   1.000
_cell.angle_alpha   90.00
_cell.angle_beta   90.00
_cell.angle_gamma   90.00
#
_symmetry.space_group_name_H-M   'P 1'
#
loop_
_entity.id
_entity.type
_entity.pdbx_description
1 polymer ?
#
loop_
_entity_poly.entity_id
_entity_poly.type
_entity_poly.pdbx_seq_one_letter_code
_entity_poly.pdbx_strand_id
1 'polypeptide(L)'
;MGVSVTSMQSEPGAERPRFDYDLVVCPSFDAVLRDGAGERTSPNDLISKAFEAGRVLIQAKGGSGKTWTLSRLAAAAAESGVDVSRLDVLGWANAFEGGQLEYTAPRAVLASATPHVSEAALGESRRQLLLIDGLNEISPPIGAALLDEVDRLASQFPSLAIIVTDRLNRRRIVEKLWVLATLSPVSMEQRLELLPDAGTDPESPLGLPYYLNLAIGGDRGSRSQQQRTFLLKHGGVEPEWLDGLAAAAYSQYEQNGDRRVDVDQLIARVGEPAVDSLVSAGTLVLEPTCRFSHHLLHDYLAATYAATRPDLWNDKGLDVLTFKATSFDALAMILEQAPDNADLLVRCVYDWNFYGAAYLIAEDRQAGSHVSPAMEFAVVTMLGERRFDRFARTAQAVADALEVIDTAIARDITMAQSRTEIIDYVRLNGNRFAGQEWLNDWITLYTRPESEQSTLQDIAILASDDSILGWTMSNVVRRSPLAEDVERELVRLASTAKSDVVRWRAVHALGITPTREAIAALFNSLDADKSTWVRYGSIRSLAEIALTSEELRDSILTDLARRVPVLRTTPLLIRELEHVLLPMDAPSGWADDSAVVVEELWAKSASVEEQDRWRKLGASIRSLSTEARL
;
A
#
# COMPACT_ATOMS: atom_id res chain seq x y z
N MET A 1 32.78 38.71 12.29
CA MET A 1 33.48 38.73 10.98
C MET A 1 32.70 37.81 10.08
N GLY A 2 32.03 38.39 9.08
CA GLY A 2 31.14 37.64 8.19
C GLY A 2 31.95 36.81 7.20
N VAL A 3 31.61 35.52 7.11
CA VAL A 3 32.02 34.66 6.01
C VAL A 3 30.75 34.34 5.24
N SER A 4 30.70 34.89 4.02
CA SER A 4 29.75 34.56 2.98
C SER A 4 29.98 33.11 2.56
N VAL A 5 28.96 32.26 2.62
CA VAL A 5 29.00 30.91 2.05
C VAL A 5 27.95 30.84 0.95
N THR A 6 28.39 31.18 -0.26
CA THR A 6 27.76 30.76 -1.51
C THR A 6 28.54 29.53 -1.98
N SER A 7 28.11 28.35 -1.56
CA SER A 7 28.47 27.09 -2.20
C SER A 7 27.27 26.16 -2.11
N MET A 8 26.71 25.78 -3.25
CA MET A 8 25.86 24.60 -3.36
C MET A 8 26.63 23.43 -2.76
N GLN A 9 26.25 23.04 -1.54
CA GLN A 9 26.66 21.76 -0.99
C GLN A 9 25.89 20.69 -1.77
N SER A 10 26.62 19.97 -2.62
CA SER A 10 26.26 18.63 -3.04
C SER A 10 25.93 17.81 -1.79
N GLU A 11 24.79 17.11 -1.80
CA GLU A 11 24.48 16.11 -0.77
C GLU A 11 25.71 15.20 -0.54
N PRO A 12 26.18 15.04 0.70
CA PRO A 12 27.32 14.20 0.99
C PRO A 12 26.88 12.73 0.87
N GLY A 13 27.27 12.04 -0.21
CA GLY A 13 27.24 10.57 -0.26
C GLY A 13 26.91 9.88 -1.59
N ALA A 14 26.39 10.55 -2.61
CA ALA A 14 26.04 9.87 -3.87
C ALA A 14 27.07 10.16 -4.97
N GLU A 15 28.15 9.39 -5.03
CA GLU A 15 28.88 9.24 -6.30
C GLU A 15 27.87 8.86 -7.40
N ARG A 16 28.00 9.48 -8.58
CA ARG A 16 27.17 9.14 -9.73
C ARG A 16 27.25 7.61 -9.94
N PRO A 17 26.11 6.89 -9.98
CA PRO A 17 26.10 5.47 -10.26
C PRO A 17 26.93 5.17 -11.51
N ARG A 18 27.75 4.12 -11.46
CA ARG A 18 28.61 3.70 -12.59
C ARG A 18 27.84 2.98 -13.71
N PHE A 19 26.52 2.99 -13.62
CA PHE A 19 25.59 2.33 -14.51
C PHE A 19 24.42 3.28 -14.78
N ASP A 20 23.63 2.94 -15.81
CA ASP A 20 22.43 3.67 -16.17
C ASP A 20 21.20 2.76 -16.07
N TYR A 21 20.03 3.37 -16.05
CA TYR A 21 18.74 2.72 -16.13
C TYR A 21 17.73 3.68 -16.75
N ASP A 22 16.77 3.09 -17.47
CA ASP A 22 15.86 3.84 -18.31
C ASP A 22 14.66 4.36 -17.53
N LEU A 23 14.18 5.54 -17.94
CA LEU A 23 12.85 6.04 -17.59
C LEU A 23 11.86 5.44 -18.59
N VAL A 24 10.72 4.96 -18.11
CA VAL A 24 9.69 4.38 -18.97
C VAL A 24 8.35 5.02 -18.71
N VAL A 25 7.76 5.63 -19.73
CA VAL A 25 6.39 6.19 -19.69
C VAL A 25 5.40 5.08 -19.97
N CYS A 26 4.46 4.89 -19.04
CA CYS A 26 3.50 3.81 -19.04
C CYS A 26 2.10 4.33 -19.42
N PRO A 27 1.34 3.59 -20.25
CA PRO A 27 -0.02 3.98 -20.63
C PRO A 27 -1.05 3.82 -19.50
N SER A 28 -0.75 3.01 -18.49
CA SER A 28 -1.60 2.75 -17.33
C SER A 28 -0.76 2.31 -16.13
N PHE A 29 -1.38 2.22 -14.95
CA PHE A 29 -0.71 1.66 -13.78
C PHE A 29 -0.42 0.15 -13.93
N ASP A 30 -1.26 -0.61 -14.65
CA ASP A 30 -0.98 -2.03 -14.93
C ASP A 30 0.35 -2.18 -15.71
N ALA A 31 0.62 -1.26 -16.63
CA ALA A 31 1.90 -1.22 -17.35
C ALA A 31 3.09 -0.83 -16.44
N VAL A 32 2.85 -0.04 -15.39
CA VAL A 32 3.86 0.25 -14.35
C VAL A 32 4.21 -1.01 -13.58
N LEU A 33 3.22 -1.85 -13.24
CA LEU A 33 3.43 -3.11 -12.50
C LEU A 33 4.17 -4.17 -13.32
N ARG A 34 3.92 -4.24 -14.62
CA ARG A 34 4.55 -5.22 -15.55
C ARG A 34 5.95 -4.79 -16.02
N ASP A 35 6.84 -4.47 -15.08
CA ASP A 35 8.22 -4.03 -15.32
C ASP A 35 8.38 -2.84 -16.29
N GLY A 36 7.38 -1.96 -16.34
CA GLY A 36 7.39 -0.83 -17.26
C GLY A 36 7.16 -1.26 -18.70
N ALA A 37 6.03 -1.92 -18.98
CA ALA A 37 5.56 -2.17 -20.33
C ALA A 37 5.14 -0.84 -21.00
N GLY A 38 6.12 -0.04 -21.40
CA GLY A 38 5.92 1.33 -21.88
C GLY A 38 7.02 1.83 -22.81
N GLU A 39 6.98 3.13 -23.09
CA GLU A 39 7.92 3.81 -23.97
C GLU A 39 9.13 4.29 -23.18
N ARG A 40 10.33 3.82 -23.54
CA ARG A 40 11.58 4.35 -22.97
C ARG A 40 11.72 5.83 -23.33
N THR A 41 12.07 6.65 -22.35
CA THR A 41 12.10 8.10 -22.49
C THR A 41 13.38 8.69 -21.93
N SER A 42 13.86 9.79 -22.50
CA SER A 42 14.97 10.55 -21.92
C SER A 42 14.47 11.49 -20.79
N PRO A 43 15.36 11.97 -19.91
CA PRO A 43 14.99 13.00 -18.93
C PRO A 43 14.34 14.24 -19.56
N ASN A 44 14.85 14.71 -20.72
CA ASN A 44 14.31 15.88 -21.42
C ASN A 44 12.92 15.63 -22.01
N ASP A 45 12.69 14.42 -22.54
CA ASP A 45 11.39 14.05 -23.07
C ASP A 45 10.36 13.91 -21.94
N LEU A 46 10.75 13.33 -20.78
CA LEU A 46 9.87 13.25 -19.62
C LEU A 46 9.52 14.64 -19.06
N ILE A 47 10.48 15.55 -18.99
CA ILE A 47 10.23 16.96 -18.62
C ILE A 47 9.25 17.60 -19.61
N SER A 48 9.42 17.37 -20.91
CA SER A 48 8.52 17.91 -21.93
C SER A 48 7.10 17.39 -21.75
N LYS A 49 6.93 16.08 -21.58
CA LYS A 49 5.63 15.45 -21.23
C LYS A 49 5.06 15.98 -19.92
N ALA A 50 5.91 16.28 -18.93
CA ALA A 50 5.49 16.86 -17.65
C ALA A 50 4.85 18.24 -17.83
N PHE A 51 5.36 19.08 -18.74
CA PHE A 51 4.75 20.37 -19.05
C PHE A 51 3.50 20.25 -19.93
N GLU A 52 3.41 19.24 -20.79
CA GLU A 52 2.21 18.99 -21.59
C GLU A 52 1.01 18.55 -20.74
N ALA A 53 1.25 17.66 -19.76
CA ALA A 53 0.21 17.18 -18.84
C ALA A 53 0.06 18.03 -17.56
N GLY A 54 1.08 18.84 -17.25
CA GLY A 54 1.25 19.57 -15.99
C GLY A 54 1.78 18.69 -14.83
N ARG A 55 1.60 17.36 -14.89
CA ARG A 55 2.01 16.44 -13.82
C ARG A 55 2.41 15.05 -14.27
N VAL A 56 3.40 14.49 -13.58
CA VAL A 56 3.93 13.14 -13.75
C VAL A 56 4.00 12.44 -12.40
N LEU A 57 3.63 11.16 -12.37
CA LEU A 57 3.84 10.27 -11.24
C LEU A 57 4.84 9.19 -11.62
N ILE A 58 6.01 9.18 -10.98
CA ILE A 58 7.05 8.16 -11.13
C ILE A 58 6.91 7.15 -9.99
N GLN A 59 6.57 5.91 -10.31
CA GLN A 59 6.38 4.86 -9.32
C GLN A 59 7.37 3.73 -9.54
N ALA A 60 8.09 3.34 -8.48
CA ALA A 60 9.05 2.23 -8.56
C ALA A 60 9.31 1.64 -7.16
N LYS A 61 9.93 0.44 -7.11
CA LYS A 61 10.31 -0.25 -5.87
C LYS A 61 11.28 0.58 -5.00
N GLY A 62 11.46 0.15 -3.74
CA GLY A 62 12.52 0.66 -2.87
C GLY A 62 13.89 0.38 -3.49
N GLY A 63 14.80 1.37 -3.46
CA GLY A 63 16.14 1.21 -4.05
C GLY A 63 16.22 1.30 -5.59
N SER A 64 15.10 1.54 -6.29
CA SER A 64 15.08 1.71 -7.76
C SER A 64 15.76 2.99 -8.27
N GLY A 65 16.18 3.90 -7.38
CA GLY A 65 16.90 5.12 -7.75
C GLY A 65 16.05 6.36 -8.04
N LYS A 66 14.81 6.42 -7.54
CA LYS A 66 13.88 7.55 -7.73
C LYS A 66 14.48 8.92 -7.38
N THR A 67 15.10 9.05 -6.20
CA THR A 67 15.78 10.29 -5.76
C THR A 67 16.90 10.71 -6.70
N TRP A 68 17.66 9.75 -7.24
CA TRP A 68 18.70 10.06 -8.22
C TRP A 68 18.12 10.46 -9.58
N THR A 69 17.04 9.80 -10.03
CA THR A 69 16.28 10.21 -11.21
C THR A 69 15.79 11.66 -11.09
N LEU A 70 15.26 12.06 -9.93
CA LEU A 70 14.87 13.46 -9.69
C LEU A 70 16.07 14.42 -9.81
N SER A 71 17.26 13.99 -9.38
CA SER A 71 18.48 14.77 -9.56
C SER A 71 18.92 14.88 -11.02
N ARG A 72 18.78 13.82 -11.82
CA ARG A 72 18.97 13.88 -13.29
C ARG A 72 17.98 14.81 -13.96
N LEU A 73 16.71 14.75 -13.59
CA LEU A 73 15.66 15.61 -14.13
C LEU A 73 15.93 17.08 -13.76
N ALA A 74 16.35 17.35 -12.52
CA ALA A 74 16.74 18.69 -12.11
C ALA A 74 17.91 19.25 -12.95
N ALA A 75 18.95 18.45 -13.17
CA ALA A 75 20.09 18.87 -13.99
C ALA A 75 19.69 19.13 -15.45
N ALA A 76 18.93 18.21 -16.06
CA ALA A 76 18.46 18.32 -17.43
C ALA A 76 17.51 19.53 -17.64
N ALA A 77 16.65 19.80 -16.65
CA ALA A 77 15.78 20.98 -16.63
C ALA A 77 16.59 22.28 -16.57
N ALA A 78 17.58 22.36 -15.68
CA ALA A 78 18.44 23.53 -15.55
C ALA A 78 19.25 23.80 -16.84
N GLU A 79 19.77 22.75 -17.48
CA GLU A 79 20.45 22.85 -18.79
C GLU A 79 19.52 23.39 -19.90
N SER A 80 18.21 23.14 -19.77
CA SER A 80 17.17 23.60 -20.69
C SER A 80 16.58 24.97 -20.30
N GLY A 81 17.13 25.65 -19.29
CA GLY A 81 16.65 26.96 -18.82
C GLY A 81 15.32 26.94 -18.08
N VAL A 82 14.95 25.79 -17.50
CA VAL A 82 13.77 25.61 -16.65
C VAL A 82 14.19 25.79 -15.19
N ASP A 83 13.47 26.62 -14.44
CA ASP A 83 13.71 26.80 -13.00
C ASP A 83 13.26 25.54 -12.25
N VAL A 84 14.05 25.09 -11.27
CA VAL A 84 13.79 23.84 -10.53
C VAL A 84 13.64 24.11 -9.04
N SER A 85 12.58 23.55 -8.46
CA SER A 85 12.34 23.56 -7.01
C SER A 85 12.04 22.16 -6.51
N ARG A 86 12.35 21.88 -5.24
CA ARG A 86 12.09 20.60 -4.58
C ARG A 86 11.23 20.78 -3.35
N LEU A 87 10.29 19.87 -3.12
CA LEU A 87 9.50 19.81 -1.89
C LEU A 87 10.06 18.74 -0.94
N ASP A 88 10.35 19.12 0.30
CA ASP A 88 10.52 18.16 1.40
C ASP A 88 9.14 17.71 1.88
N VAL A 89 8.72 16.52 1.46
CA VAL A 89 7.39 15.98 1.72
C VAL A 89 7.15 15.74 3.22
N LEU A 90 8.17 15.31 3.96
CA LEU A 90 8.09 15.13 5.41
C LEU A 90 7.95 16.47 6.13
N GLY A 91 8.76 17.46 5.75
CA GLY A 91 8.65 18.82 6.29
C GLY A 91 7.28 19.44 6.03
N TRP A 92 6.75 19.28 4.82
CA TRP A 92 5.42 19.77 4.44
C TRP A 92 4.29 19.06 5.20
N ALA A 93 4.31 17.73 5.29
CA ALA A 93 3.29 16.96 5.98
C ALA A 93 3.20 17.31 7.47
N ASN A 94 4.35 17.54 8.13
CA ASN A 94 4.38 17.97 9.52
C ASN A 94 3.73 19.34 9.73
N ALA A 95 4.03 20.30 8.86
CA ALA A 95 3.40 21.61 8.91
C ALA A 95 1.88 21.51 8.65
N PHE A 96 1.47 20.59 7.76
CA PHE A 96 0.07 20.32 7.46
C PHE A 96 -0.68 19.76 8.67
N GLU A 97 -0.17 18.70 9.28
CA GLU A 97 -0.80 18.07 10.45
C GLU A 97 -0.79 18.95 11.69
N GLY A 98 0.26 19.76 11.87
CA GLY A 98 0.37 20.73 12.96
C GLY A 98 -0.59 21.92 12.84
N GLY A 99 -1.41 21.99 11.78
CA GLY A 99 -2.29 23.12 11.49
C GLY A 99 -1.54 24.42 11.20
N GLN A 100 -0.25 24.33 10.87
CA GLN A 100 0.60 25.47 10.53
C GLN A 100 0.38 25.92 9.09
N LEU A 101 -0.20 25.05 8.26
CA LEU A 101 -0.67 25.37 6.92
C LEU A 101 -2.17 25.70 6.98
N GLU A 102 -2.55 26.89 6.51
CA GLU A 102 -3.97 27.22 6.34
C GLU A 102 -4.62 26.21 5.37
N TYR A 103 -5.78 25.68 5.78
CA TYR A 103 -6.45 24.49 5.23
C TYR A 103 -6.84 24.55 3.72
N THR A 104 -6.47 25.60 2.99
CA THR A 104 -7.06 25.91 1.67
C THR A 104 -6.13 26.56 0.64
N ALA A 105 -4.81 26.32 0.63
CA ALA A 105 -3.99 26.93 -0.41
C ALA A 105 -3.02 25.98 -1.12
N PRO A 106 -3.14 25.81 -2.46
CA PRO A 106 -2.03 25.43 -3.34
C PRO A 106 -0.69 26.11 -3.02
N ARG A 107 -0.78 27.29 -2.41
CA ARG A 107 0.33 28.09 -1.90
C ARG A 107 1.19 27.36 -0.89
N ALA A 108 0.66 26.46 -0.08
CA ALA A 108 1.46 25.77 0.93
C ALA A 108 2.54 24.88 0.29
N VAL A 109 2.17 24.13 -0.75
CA VAL A 109 3.11 23.27 -1.49
C VAL A 109 4.19 24.12 -2.17
N LEU A 110 3.79 25.19 -2.88
CA LEU A 110 4.73 26.10 -3.53
C LEU A 110 5.62 26.84 -2.52
N ALA A 111 5.05 27.20 -1.37
CA ALA A 111 5.75 27.97 -0.36
C ALA A 111 6.81 27.17 0.40
N SER A 112 6.55 25.89 0.61
CA SER A 112 7.46 24.94 1.24
C SER A 112 8.52 24.38 0.29
N ALA A 113 8.41 24.66 -1.02
CA ALA A 113 9.41 24.24 -1.99
C ALA A 113 10.72 25.04 -1.85
N THR A 114 11.85 24.43 -2.18
CA THR A 114 13.18 25.04 -2.15
C THR A 114 13.86 24.93 -3.52
N PRO A 115 14.26 26.05 -4.15
CA PRO A 115 13.90 27.43 -3.78
C PRO A 115 12.39 27.67 -3.80
N HIS A 116 11.95 28.65 -3.01
CA HIS A 116 10.53 29.04 -2.90
C HIS A 116 9.94 29.43 -4.26
N VAL A 117 8.79 28.87 -4.59
CA VAL A 117 8.07 29.19 -5.85
C VAL A 117 6.97 30.20 -5.54
N SER A 118 7.11 31.42 -6.08
CA SER A 118 6.05 32.44 -5.96
C SER A 118 5.05 32.34 -7.12
N GLU A 119 3.78 32.60 -6.86
CA GLU A 119 2.74 32.65 -7.92
C GLU A 119 3.05 33.69 -8.99
N ALA A 120 3.67 34.82 -8.60
CA ALA A 120 4.10 35.86 -9.53
C ALA A 120 5.11 35.31 -10.56
N ALA A 121 6.06 34.49 -10.12
CA ALA A 121 7.04 33.86 -11.02
C ALA A 121 6.38 32.91 -12.03
N LEU A 122 5.32 32.21 -11.64
CA LEU A 122 4.56 31.33 -12.52
C LEU A 122 3.76 32.12 -13.58
N GLY A 123 3.34 33.36 -13.27
CA GLY A 123 2.63 34.25 -14.19
C GLY A 123 3.50 34.90 -15.27
N GLU A 124 4.82 34.95 -15.09
CA GLU A 124 5.77 35.63 -15.99
C GLU A 124 6.18 34.80 -17.22
N SER A 125 5.47 33.73 -17.55
CA SER A 125 5.80 32.76 -18.63
C SER A 125 7.13 32.02 -18.45
N ARG A 126 7.73 32.07 -17.25
CA ARG A 126 8.88 31.23 -16.90
C ARG A 126 8.42 29.81 -16.59
N ARG A 127 9.10 28.83 -17.19
CA ARG A 127 8.82 27.41 -16.96
C ARG A 127 9.45 27.01 -15.64
N GLN A 128 8.63 26.49 -14.74
CA GLN A 128 9.05 25.97 -13.43
C GLN A 128 8.80 24.47 -13.38
N LEU A 129 9.78 23.72 -12.89
CA LEU A 129 9.69 22.31 -12.55
C LEU A 129 9.71 22.16 -11.03
N LEU A 130 8.66 21.56 -10.47
CA LEU A 130 8.58 21.18 -9.05
C LEU A 130 8.78 19.66 -8.93
N LEU A 131 9.76 19.26 -8.13
CA LEU A 131 10.05 17.86 -7.85
C LEU A 131 9.62 17.53 -6.42
N ILE A 132 8.83 16.48 -6.27
CA ILE A 132 8.29 16.02 -4.99
C ILE A 132 8.80 14.59 -4.78
N ASP A 133 9.71 14.40 -3.82
CA ASP A 133 10.30 13.09 -3.54
C ASP A 133 9.61 12.41 -2.36
N GLY A 134 9.27 11.13 -2.53
CA GLY A 134 8.88 10.26 -1.42
C GLY A 134 7.44 10.43 -0.94
N LEU A 135 6.44 10.39 -1.83
CA LEU A 135 5.02 10.37 -1.42
C LEU A 135 4.70 9.21 -0.46
N ASN A 136 5.47 8.11 -0.55
CA ASN A 136 5.39 6.95 0.33
C ASN A 136 6.02 7.16 1.72
N GLU A 137 6.54 8.34 2.03
CA GLU A 137 7.13 8.67 3.34
C GLU A 137 6.11 9.27 4.30
N ILE A 138 4.91 9.58 3.81
CA ILE A 138 3.82 10.20 4.57
C ILE A 138 2.56 9.33 4.56
N SER A 139 1.66 9.57 5.52
CA SER A 139 0.46 8.75 5.67
C SER A 139 -0.48 8.84 4.46
N PRO A 140 -1.29 7.81 4.18
CA PRO A 140 -2.16 7.79 3.00
C PRO A 140 -3.16 8.97 2.90
N PRO A 141 -3.79 9.45 3.98
CA PRO A 141 -4.64 10.65 3.92
C PRO A 141 -3.89 11.91 3.50
N ILE A 142 -2.68 12.14 4.02
CA ILE A 142 -1.86 13.31 3.68
C ILE A 142 -1.39 13.20 2.23
N GLY A 143 -0.95 12.01 1.81
CA GLY A 143 -0.53 11.79 0.43
C GLY A 143 -1.65 12.03 -0.58
N ALA A 144 -2.89 11.65 -0.25
CA ALA A 144 -4.06 11.97 -1.08
C ALA A 144 -4.31 13.49 -1.16
N ALA A 145 -4.23 14.21 -0.03
CA ALA A 145 -4.37 15.65 -0.01
C ALA A 145 -3.29 16.36 -0.84
N LEU A 146 -2.04 15.87 -0.79
CA LEU A 146 -0.94 16.38 -1.60
C LEU A 146 -1.20 16.17 -3.11
N LEU A 147 -1.67 14.99 -3.52
CA LEU A 147 -2.00 14.72 -4.92
C LEU A 147 -3.16 15.58 -5.44
N ASP A 148 -4.20 15.79 -4.62
CA ASP A 148 -5.30 16.70 -4.93
C ASP A 148 -4.80 18.15 -5.13
N GLU A 149 -3.80 18.55 -4.34
CA GLU A 149 -3.17 19.87 -4.46
C GLU A 149 -2.32 19.99 -5.74
N VAL A 150 -1.55 18.94 -6.07
CA VAL A 150 -0.79 18.86 -7.32
C VAL A 150 -1.72 18.98 -8.52
N ASP A 151 -2.85 18.27 -8.51
CA ASP A 151 -3.88 18.37 -9.56
C ASP A 151 -4.39 19.81 -9.71
N ARG A 152 -4.65 20.50 -8.58
CA ARG A 152 -5.12 21.89 -8.58
C ARG A 152 -4.07 22.86 -9.11
N LEU A 153 -2.82 22.74 -8.66
CA LEU A 153 -1.70 23.56 -9.10
C LEU A 153 -1.46 23.43 -10.61
N ALA A 154 -1.41 22.20 -11.11
CA ALA A 154 -1.19 21.94 -12.53
C ALA A 154 -2.32 22.49 -13.41
N SER A 155 -3.56 22.51 -12.91
CA SER A 155 -4.69 23.15 -13.61
C SER A 155 -4.67 24.68 -13.55
N GLN A 156 -4.11 25.27 -12.50
CA GLN A 156 -4.04 26.73 -12.32
C GLN A 156 -2.85 27.38 -13.03
N PHE A 157 -1.72 26.68 -13.11
CA PHE A 157 -0.46 27.24 -13.61
C PHE A 157 0.11 26.40 -14.78
N PRO A 158 -0.24 26.71 -16.03
CA PRO A 158 0.26 25.97 -17.21
C PRO A 158 1.79 26.00 -17.40
N SER A 159 2.47 26.96 -16.76
CA SER A 159 3.93 27.10 -16.75
C SER A 159 4.61 26.27 -15.66
N LEU A 160 3.85 25.52 -14.86
CA LEU A 160 4.35 24.65 -13.80
C LEU A 160 4.20 23.19 -14.23
N ALA A 161 5.31 22.46 -14.25
CA ALA A 161 5.33 21.00 -14.32
C ALA A 161 5.66 20.43 -12.95
N ILE A 162 4.96 19.38 -12.54
CA ILE A 162 5.16 18.74 -11.24
C ILE A 162 5.50 17.26 -11.45
N ILE A 163 6.60 16.79 -10.88
CA ILE A 163 7.00 15.38 -10.92
C ILE A 163 7.01 14.86 -9.49
N VAL A 164 6.18 13.86 -9.23
CA VAL A 164 6.04 13.20 -7.91
C VAL A 164 6.62 11.80 -7.98
N THR A 165 7.40 11.39 -6.98
CA THR A 165 7.86 10.00 -6.85
C THR A 165 7.07 9.25 -5.77
N ASP A 166 6.85 7.96 -6.00
CA ASP A 166 6.12 7.10 -5.09
C ASP A 166 6.59 5.64 -5.19
N ARG A 167 6.05 4.79 -4.32
CA ARG A 167 6.16 3.32 -4.44
C ARG A 167 5.13 2.76 -5.42
N LEU A 168 5.25 1.47 -5.72
CA LEU A 168 4.27 0.71 -6.50
C LEU A 168 2.97 0.57 -5.70
N ASN A 169 2.15 1.61 -5.72
CA ASN A 169 0.85 1.64 -5.06
C ASN A 169 -0.14 2.41 -5.94
N ARG A 170 -1.30 1.83 -6.24
CA ARG A 170 -2.30 2.51 -7.06
C ARG A 170 -2.89 3.69 -6.30
N ARG A 171 -2.62 4.91 -6.78
CA ARG A 171 -3.18 6.14 -6.21
C ARG A 171 -4.51 6.49 -6.86
N ARG A 172 -5.39 7.17 -6.11
CA ARG A 172 -6.66 7.69 -6.63
C ARG A 172 -6.39 8.98 -7.39
N ILE A 173 -5.91 8.85 -8.63
CA ILE A 173 -5.68 9.95 -9.55
C ILE A 173 -6.56 9.78 -10.79
N VAL A 174 -6.81 10.87 -11.51
CA VAL A 174 -7.48 10.81 -12.81
C VAL A 174 -6.42 10.46 -13.86
N GLU A 175 -6.20 9.16 -14.12
CA GLU A 175 -5.07 8.66 -14.92
C GLU A 175 -4.85 9.41 -16.24
N LYS A 176 -5.93 9.77 -16.97
CA LYS A 176 -5.84 10.55 -18.22
C LYS A 176 -5.24 11.97 -18.09
N LEU A 177 -5.15 12.51 -16.88
CA LEU A 177 -4.56 13.82 -16.59
C LEU A 177 -3.11 13.71 -16.09
N TRP A 178 -2.62 12.50 -15.83
CA TRP A 178 -1.31 12.23 -15.28
C TRP A 178 -0.48 11.45 -16.30
N VAL A 179 0.79 11.81 -16.45
CA VAL A 179 1.75 10.91 -17.11
C VAL A 179 2.25 9.93 -16.05
N LEU A 180 2.09 8.64 -16.32
CA LEU A 180 2.61 7.59 -15.44
C LEU A 180 3.99 7.16 -15.95
N ALA A 181 4.95 6.99 -15.06
CA ALA A 181 6.27 6.53 -15.40
C ALA A 181 6.85 5.59 -14.33
N THR A 182 7.81 4.77 -14.74
CA THR A 182 8.57 3.86 -13.87
C THR A 182 10.05 3.86 -14.26
N LEU A 183 10.85 3.11 -13.49
CA LEU A 183 12.29 2.93 -13.71
C LEU A 183 12.55 1.48 -14.09
N SER A 184 13.20 1.26 -15.22
CA SER A 184 13.62 -0.09 -15.59
C SER A 184 14.69 -0.63 -14.64
N PRO A 185 14.76 -1.96 -14.44
CA PRO A 185 15.90 -2.59 -13.78
C PRO A 185 17.20 -2.28 -14.51
N VAL A 186 18.33 -2.32 -13.79
CA VAL A 186 19.65 -2.26 -14.42
C VAL A 186 19.85 -3.49 -15.31
N SER A 187 20.26 -3.25 -16.55
CA SER A 187 20.42 -4.30 -17.55
C SER A 187 21.38 -5.40 -17.08
N MET A 188 21.12 -6.65 -17.49
CA MET A 188 22.01 -7.78 -17.18
C MET A 188 23.43 -7.54 -17.71
N GLU A 189 23.54 -6.91 -18.88
CA GLU A 189 24.84 -6.59 -19.50
C GLU A 189 25.67 -5.66 -18.60
N GLN A 190 25.09 -4.56 -18.11
CA GLN A 190 25.78 -3.65 -17.19
C GLN A 190 26.08 -4.31 -15.84
N ARG A 191 25.20 -5.18 -15.33
CA ARG A 191 25.44 -5.93 -14.10
C ARG A 191 26.67 -6.82 -14.22
N LEU A 192 26.79 -7.58 -15.32
CA LEU A 192 27.92 -8.47 -15.58
C LEU A 192 29.21 -7.71 -15.92
N GLU A 193 29.11 -6.53 -16.55
CA GLU A 193 30.27 -5.67 -16.80
C GLU A 193 30.89 -5.16 -15.50
N LEU A 194 30.05 -4.72 -14.55
CA LEU A 194 30.50 -4.15 -13.28
C LEU A 194 30.82 -5.23 -12.23
N LEU A 195 30.15 -6.38 -12.31
CA LEU A 195 30.32 -7.52 -11.41
C LEU A 195 30.34 -8.82 -12.24
N PRO A 196 31.49 -9.23 -12.80
CA PRO A 196 31.59 -10.42 -13.66
C PRO A 196 31.16 -11.72 -12.98
N ASP A 197 31.25 -11.78 -11.65
CA ASP A 197 30.83 -12.92 -10.84
C ASP A 197 29.37 -12.83 -10.36
N ALA A 198 28.64 -11.76 -10.71
CA ALA A 198 27.21 -11.69 -10.44
C ALA A 198 26.52 -12.74 -11.32
N GLY A 199 25.83 -13.70 -10.70
CA GLY A 199 25.11 -14.73 -11.44
C GLY A 199 24.12 -14.14 -12.45
N THR A 200 23.72 -14.93 -13.44
CA THR A 200 22.78 -14.51 -14.49
C THR A 200 21.32 -14.53 -14.05
N ASP A 201 21.05 -14.46 -12.75
CA ASP A 201 19.70 -14.54 -12.20
C ASP A 201 18.95 -13.22 -12.49
N PRO A 202 17.92 -13.24 -13.36
CA PRO A 202 17.16 -12.05 -13.67
C PRO A 202 16.47 -11.45 -12.44
N GLU A 203 16.09 -12.28 -11.46
CA GLU A 203 15.38 -11.87 -10.23
C GLU A 203 16.30 -11.35 -9.12
N SER A 204 17.61 -11.31 -9.37
CA SER A 204 18.59 -10.84 -8.39
C SER A 204 18.30 -9.40 -7.95
N PRO A 205 18.43 -9.06 -6.64
CA PRO A 205 18.27 -7.70 -6.15
C PRO A 205 19.28 -6.72 -6.77
N LEU A 206 20.35 -7.21 -7.40
CA LEU A 206 21.31 -6.42 -8.18
C LEU A 206 20.67 -5.73 -9.40
N GLY A 207 19.46 -6.11 -9.81
CA GLY A 207 18.68 -5.35 -10.79
C GLY A 207 18.29 -3.96 -10.28
N LEU A 208 18.30 -3.72 -8.97
CA LEU A 208 18.00 -2.42 -8.38
C LEU A 208 19.28 -1.59 -8.19
N PRO A 209 19.28 -0.32 -8.63
CA PRO A 209 20.42 0.60 -8.49
C PRO A 209 21.08 0.63 -7.12
N TYR A 210 20.29 0.72 -6.04
CA TYR A 210 20.84 0.81 -4.69
C TYR A 210 21.70 -0.42 -4.32
N TYR A 211 21.18 -1.63 -4.55
CA TYR A 211 21.89 -2.86 -4.20
C TYR A 211 23.05 -3.16 -5.16
N LEU A 212 22.93 -2.80 -6.43
CA LEU A 212 24.07 -2.88 -7.36
C LEU A 212 25.23 -1.99 -6.89
N ASN A 213 24.92 -0.77 -6.44
CA ASN A 213 25.92 0.16 -5.94
C ASN A 213 26.63 -0.38 -4.67
N LEU A 214 25.87 -0.96 -3.73
CA LEU A 214 26.44 -1.63 -2.55
C LEU A 214 27.32 -2.83 -2.95
N ALA A 215 26.86 -3.64 -3.90
CA ALA A 215 27.60 -4.81 -4.37
C ALA A 215 28.91 -4.46 -5.09
N ILE A 216 28.95 -3.34 -5.83
CA ILE A 216 30.18 -2.76 -6.39
C ILE A 216 31.15 -2.35 -5.28
N GLY A 217 30.63 -1.87 -4.15
CA GLY A 217 31.40 -1.60 -2.92
C GLY A 217 31.89 -2.85 -2.19
N GLY A 218 31.50 -4.05 -2.63
CA GLY A 218 31.89 -5.34 -2.03
C GLY A 218 30.85 -5.94 -1.06
N ASP A 219 29.70 -5.30 -0.88
CA ASP A 219 28.63 -5.78 0.00
C ASP A 219 27.60 -6.57 -0.80
N ARG A 220 27.69 -7.90 -0.75
CA ARG A 220 26.81 -8.83 -1.45
C ARG A 220 25.94 -9.63 -0.47
N GLY A 221 24.75 -10.04 -0.89
CA GLY A 221 23.83 -10.86 -0.10
C GLY A 221 22.37 -10.48 -0.30
N SER A 222 21.48 -10.96 0.58
CA SER A 222 20.10 -10.46 0.66
C SER A 222 20.07 -8.97 0.99
N ARG A 223 18.92 -8.31 0.85
CA ARG A 223 18.79 -6.88 1.18
C ARG A 223 19.18 -6.63 2.63
N SER A 224 18.67 -7.45 3.54
CA SER A 224 18.98 -7.39 4.97
C SER A 224 20.47 -7.60 5.25
N GLN A 225 21.11 -8.55 4.55
CA GLN A 225 22.55 -8.79 4.69
C GLN A 225 23.37 -7.60 4.21
N GLN A 226 22.96 -6.96 3.10
CA GLN A 226 23.62 -5.76 2.58
C GLN A 226 23.47 -4.58 3.55
N GLN A 227 22.28 -4.31 4.09
CA GLN A 227 22.11 -3.24 5.09
C GLN A 227 22.91 -3.51 6.36
N ARG A 228 22.92 -4.76 6.86
CA ARG A 228 23.73 -5.15 8.01
C ARG A 228 25.21 -4.89 7.75
N THR A 229 25.70 -5.29 6.59
CA THR A 229 27.11 -5.16 6.23
C THR A 229 27.49 -3.69 6.08
N PHE A 230 26.64 -2.90 5.44
CA PHE A 230 26.82 -1.45 5.33
C PHE A 230 26.91 -0.80 6.71
N LEU A 231 25.96 -1.06 7.62
CA LEU A 231 25.97 -0.47 8.95
C LEU A 231 27.26 -0.79 9.73
N LEU A 232 27.70 -2.05 9.68
CA LEU A 232 28.88 -2.51 10.42
C LEU A 232 30.22 -2.04 9.81
N LYS A 233 30.33 -1.95 8.48
CA LYS A 233 31.58 -1.58 7.81
C LYS A 233 31.72 -0.10 7.51
N HIS A 234 30.61 0.54 7.17
CA HIS A 234 30.58 1.89 6.62
C HIS A 234 29.74 2.84 7.46
N GLY A 235 28.70 2.33 8.12
CA GLY A 235 27.74 3.16 8.85
C GLY A 235 28.14 3.52 10.28
N GLY A 236 29.34 3.14 10.71
CA GLY A 236 29.84 3.46 12.05
C GLY A 236 29.10 2.74 13.18
N VAL A 237 28.45 1.61 12.89
CA VAL A 237 27.74 0.81 13.91
C VAL A 237 28.62 -0.32 14.42
N GLU A 238 28.86 -0.35 15.73
CA GLU A 238 29.48 -1.50 16.38
C GLU A 238 28.48 -2.65 16.55
N PRO A 239 28.89 -3.93 16.45
CA PRO A 239 27.99 -5.08 16.55
C PRO A 239 27.11 -5.09 17.81
N GLU A 240 27.65 -4.62 18.93
CA GLU A 240 26.99 -4.54 20.22
C GLU A 240 25.88 -3.47 20.31
N TRP A 241 25.87 -2.48 19.41
CA TRP A 241 24.83 -1.45 19.36
C TRP A 241 23.62 -1.87 18.53
N LEU A 242 23.75 -2.90 17.70
CA LEU A 242 22.75 -3.25 16.68
C LEU A 242 21.37 -3.54 17.30
N ASP A 243 21.31 -4.29 18.38
CA ASP A 243 20.04 -4.63 19.05
C ASP A 243 19.37 -3.40 19.67
N GLY A 244 20.18 -2.51 20.27
CA GLY A 244 19.70 -1.25 20.83
C GLY A 244 19.20 -0.29 19.75
N LEU A 245 19.91 -0.20 18.63
CA LEU A 245 19.52 0.59 17.45
C LEU A 245 18.25 0.04 16.81
N ALA A 246 18.12 -1.28 16.68
CA ALA A 246 16.92 -1.93 16.16
C ALA A 246 15.69 -1.61 17.03
N ALA A 247 15.83 -1.72 18.35
CA ALA A 247 14.77 -1.37 19.29
C ALA A 247 14.39 0.11 19.24
N ALA A 248 15.38 1.00 19.16
CA ALA A 248 15.16 2.44 19.03
C ALA A 248 14.45 2.76 17.70
N ALA A 249 14.91 2.19 16.60
CA ALA A 249 14.34 2.39 15.26
C ALA A 249 12.85 2.00 15.20
N TYR A 250 12.48 0.83 15.74
CA TYR A 250 11.07 0.41 15.83
C TYR A 250 10.25 1.36 16.72
N SER A 251 10.79 1.77 17.87
CA SER A 251 10.12 2.71 18.77
C SER A 251 9.85 4.06 18.12
N GLN A 252 10.75 4.55 17.25
CA GLN A 252 10.52 5.78 16.48
C GLN A 252 9.33 5.62 15.53
N TYR A 253 9.19 4.47 14.84
CA TYR A 253 8.03 4.20 14.00
C TYR A 253 6.73 4.18 14.81
N GLU A 254 6.74 3.53 15.98
CA GLU A 254 5.55 3.44 16.84
C GLU A 254 5.08 4.83 17.33
N GLN A 255 6.02 5.70 17.68
CA GLN A 255 5.71 7.01 18.23
C GLN A 255 5.39 8.06 17.17
N ASN A 256 6.17 8.10 16.09
CA ASN A 256 6.09 9.16 15.09
C ASN A 256 5.13 8.81 13.95
N GLY A 257 4.93 7.52 13.66
CA GLY A 257 4.15 7.08 12.51
C GLY A 257 4.80 7.39 11.15
N ASP A 258 6.10 7.72 11.15
CA ASP A 258 6.92 8.02 9.97
C ASP A 258 8.40 7.63 10.22
N ARG A 259 9.30 8.01 9.30
CA ARG A 259 10.74 7.69 9.34
C ARG A 259 11.62 8.76 10.01
N ARG A 260 11.05 9.68 10.78
CA ARG A 260 11.83 10.64 11.55
C ARG A 260 12.54 9.97 12.72
N VAL A 261 13.66 10.56 13.08
CA VAL A 261 14.46 10.16 14.23
C VAL A 261 14.48 11.29 15.25
N ASP A 262 13.93 11.04 16.43
CA ASP A 262 14.17 11.85 17.61
C ASP A 262 15.56 11.51 18.17
N VAL A 263 16.50 12.45 18.02
CA VAL A 263 17.91 12.28 18.41
C VAL A 263 18.06 12.10 19.92
N ASP A 264 17.30 12.84 20.72
CA ASP A 264 17.41 12.76 22.18
C ASP A 264 16.97 11.37 22.67
N GLN A 265 15.90 10.84 22.08
CA GLN A 265 15.45 9.48 22.35
C GLN A 265 16.45 8.42 21.85
N LEU A 266 17.06 8.64 20.68
CA LEU A 266 18.07 7.74 20.16
C LEU A 266 19.29 7.69 21.10
N ILE A 267 19.79 8.86 21.53
CA ILE A 267 20.88 8.98 22.53
C ILE A 267 20.50 8.25 23.82
N ALA A 268 19.27 8.43 24.32
CA ALA A 268 18.83 7.76 25.54
C ALA A 268 18.80 6.23 25.42
N ARG A 269 18.67 5.67 24.21
CA ARG A 269 18.59 4.23 23.96
C ARG A 269 19.94 3.57 23.68
N VAL A 270 20.77 4.20 22.86
CA VAL A 270 22.03 3.60 22.37
C VAL A 270 23.29 4.32 22.84
N GLY A 271 23.14 5.45 23.51
CA GLY A 271 24.23 6.28 24.01
C GLY A 271 24.73 7.28 22.97
N GLU A 272 25.26 8.41 23.48
CA GLU A 272 25.88 9.47 22.69
C GLU A 272 27.00 8.98 21.77
N PRO A 273 27.92 8.07 22.19
CA PRO A 273 28.98 7.57 21.31
C PRO A 273 28.47 6.87 20.04
N ALA A 274 27.35 6.15 20.13
CA ALA A 274 26.76 5.47 18.98
C ALA A 274 26.16 6.46 17.98
N VAL A 275 25.49 7.49 18.49
CA VAL A 275 24.90 8.56 17.66
C VAL A 275 25.99 9.39 16.99
N ASP A 276 27.04 9.78 17.71
CA ASP A 276 28.18 10.51 17.16
C ASP A 276 28.87 9.74 16.03
N SER A 277 29.01 8.42 16.19
CA SER A 277 29.57 7.53 15.17
C SER A 277 28.69 7.48 13.91
N LEU A 278 27.36 7.33 14.07
CA LEU A 278 26.40 7.36 12.96
C LEU A 278 26.42 8.69 12.20
N VAL A 279 26.50 9.83 12.91
CA VAL A 279 26.58 11.17 12.30
C VAL A 279 27.91 11.35 11.58
N SER A 280 29.02 10.96 12.21
CA SER A 280 30.37 11.05 11.61
C SER A 280 30.50 10.19 10.35
N ALA A 281 29.82 9.04 10.32
CA ALA A 281 29.74 8.16 9.16
C ALA A 281 28.74 8.65 8.09
N GLY A 282 27.99 9.73 8.33
CA GLY A 282 26.94 10.21 7.43
C GLY A 282 25.74 9.26 7.31
N THR A 283 25.58 8.33 8.26
CA THR A 283 24.46 7.39 8.31
C THR A 283 23.22 8.01 8.95
N LEU A 284 23.43 8.93 9.90
CA LEU A 284 22.38 9.78 10.46
C LEU A 284 22.59 11.21 9.99
N VAL A 285 21.56 11.80 9.38
CA VAL A 285 21.53 13.20 8.93
C VAL A 285 20.70 13.98 9.93
N LEU A 286 21.21 15.11 10.44
CA LEU A 286 20.53 15.90 11.47
C LEU A 286 19.59 16.98 10.91
N GLU A 287 19.91 17.56 9.75
CA GLU A 287 19.18 18.70 9.18
C GLU A 287 18.71 18.45 7.74
N PRO A 288 17.58 19.04 7.31
CA PRO A 288 16.66 19.90 8.09
C PRO A 288 15.71 19.11 9.01
N THR A 289 15.59 17.80 8.78
CA THR A 289 14.82 16.87 9.63
C THR A 289 15.72 15.68 9.93
N CYS A 290 15.85 15.28 11.20
CA CYS A 290 16.72 14.17 11.55
C CYS A 290 16.18 12.83 11.04
N ARG A 291 17.03 12.09 10.29
CA ARG A 291 16.69 10.83 9.62
C ARG A 291 17.93 10.01 9.29
N PHE A 292 17.75 8.73 9.01
CA PHE A 292 18.79 7.94 8.37
C PHE A 292 19.03 8.44 6.94
N SER A 293 20.28 8.35 6.47
CA SER A 293 20.68 8.79 5.12
C SER A 293 19.97 8.02 4.01
N HIS A 294 19.49 6.82 4.29
CA HIS A 294 18.62 6.05 3.42
C HIS A 294 17.50 5.38 4.23
N HIS A 295 16.25 5.49 3.76
CA HIS A 295 15.09 4.94 4.46
C HIS A 295 15.18 3.43 4.72
N LEU A 296 15.81 2.68 3.81
CA LEU A 296 16.02 1.23 3.95
C LEU A 296 16.88 0.86 5.17
N LEU A 297 17.71 1.77 5.70
CA LEU A 297 18.48 1.51 6.92
C LEU A 297 17.57 1.51 8.15
N HIS A 298 16.63 2.46 8.21
CA HIS A 298 15.61 2.49 9.26
C HIS A 298 14.67 1.30 9.14
N ASP A 299 14.20 0.99 7.92
CA ASP A 299 13.35 -0.18 7.64
C ASP A 299 14.05 -1.47 8.07
N TYR A 300 15.35 -1.61 7.79
CA TYR A 300 16.15 -2.77 8.22
C TYR A 300 16.23 -2.88 9.74
N LEU A 301 16.58 -1.79 10.45
CA LEU A 301 16.69 -1.80 11.91
C LEU A 301 15.35 -2.13 12.58
N ALA A 302 14.25 -1.52 12.11
CA ALA A 302 12.91 -1.82 12.61
C ALA A 302 12.51 -3.28 12.31
N ALA A 303 12.85 -3.79 11.12
CA ALA A 303 12.65 -5.18 10.75
C ALA A 303 13.46 -6.15 11.63
N THR A 304 14.72 -5.85 11.94
CA THR A 304 15.56 -6.66 12.84
C THR A 304 14.93 -6.81 14.22
N TYR A 305 14.34 -5.73 14.75
CA TYR A 305 13.63 -5.79 16.04
C TYR A 305 12.38 -6.68 15.98
N ALA A 306 11.60 -6.57 14.91
CA ALA A 306 10.36 -7.32 14.72
C ALA A 306 10.58 -8.80 14.31
N ALA A 307 11.67 -9.12 13.61
CA ALA A 307 12.01 -10.48 13.20
C ALA A 307 12.27 -11.41 14.40
N THR A 308 12.72 -10.85 15.52
CA THR A 308 12.95 -11.58 16.77
C THR A 308 11.73 -11.61 17.70
N ARG A 309 10.60 -11.02 17.28
CA ARG A 309 9.39 -10.81 18.08
C ARG A 309 8.11 -11.09 17.29
N PRO A 310 7.75 -12.37 17.08
CA PRO A 310 6.52 -12.74 16.38
C PRO A 310 5.24 -12.22 17.05
N ASP A 311 5.28 -11.86 18.33
CA ASP A 311 4.18 -11.21 19.04
C ASP A 311 3.83 -9.82 18.47
N LEU A 312 4.76 -9.18 17.74
CA LEU A 312 4.53 -7.93 17.02
C LEU A 312 3.89 -8.16 15.64
N TRP A 313 3.72 -9.39 15.17
CA TRP A 313 3.10 -9.68 13.87
C TRP A 313 1.57 -9.72 13.98
N ASN A 314 1.02 -8.65 14.55
CA ASN A 314 -0.40 -8.38 14.68
C ASN A 314 -0.73 -7.03 14.02
N ASP A 315 -2.01 -6.71 13.87
CA ASP A 315 -2.47 -5.48 13.21
C ASP A 315 -1.74 -4.21 13.67
N LYS A 316 -1.53 -4.05 14.99
CA LYS A 316 -0.86 -2.87 15.54
C LYS A 316 0.60 -2.83 15.12
N GLY A 317 1.33 -3.94 15.28
CA GLY A 317 2.76 -3.96 14.95
C GLY A 317 3.02 -3.88 13.45
N LEU A 318 2.16 -4.49 12.62
CA LEU A 318 2.22 -4.38 11.16
C LEU A 318 1.89 -2.97 10.67
N ASP A 319 0.90 -2.29 11.27
CA ASP A 319 0.61 -0.88 10.98
C ASP A 319 1.81 0.03 11.31
N VAL A 320 2.52 -0.24 12.41
CA VAL A 320 3.75 0.48 12.78
C VAL A 320 4.85 0.27 11.74
N LEU A 321 5.13 -0.98 11.37
CA LEU A 321 6.20 -1.32 10.43
C LEU A 321 5.98 -0.82 9.01
N THR A 322 4.71 -0.61 8.64
CA THR A 322 4.33 -0.29 7.25
C THR A 322 3.77 1.12 7.07
N PHE A 323 3.70 1.90 8.16
CA PHE A 323 2.98 3.18 8.21
C PHE A 323 1.55 3.04 7.68
N LYS A 324 0.81 2.08 8.24
CA LYS A 324 -0.57 1.74 7.83
C LYS A 324 -0.65 1.36 6.35
N ALA A 325 0.17 0.39 5.95
CA ALA A 325 0.25 -0.16 4.59
C ALA A 325 0.69 0.85 3.50
N THR A 326 1.50 1.84 3.86
CA THR A 326 2.11 2.77 2.89
C THR A 326 3.36 2.17 2.24
N SER A 327 4.06 1.30 2.96
CA SER A 327 5.35 0.73 2.57
C SER A 327 5.50 -0.68 3.16
N PHE A 328 5.98 -1.65 2.39
CA PHE A 328 6.11 -3.05 2.84
C PHE A 328 7.57 -3.55 2.94
N ASP A 329 8.58 -2.71 2.68
CA ASP A 329 9.99 -3.14 2.69
C ASP A 329 10.43 -3.75 4.02
N ALA A 330 9.99 -3.17 5.14
CA ALA A 330 10.31 -3.69 6.47
C ALA A 330 9.79 -5.13 6.64
N LEU A 331 8.60 -5.45 6.11
CA LEU A 331 8.07 -6.82 6.17
C LEU A 331 8.93 -7.77 5.34
N ALA A 332 9.37 -7.36 4.17
CA ALA A 332 10.22 -8.19 3.31
C ALA A 332 11.59 -8.44 3.98
N MET A 333 12.12 -7.47 4.72
CA MET A 333 13.33 -7.65 5.52
C MET A 333 13.10 -8.51 6.77
N ILE A 334 11.90 -8.51 7.38
CA ILE A 334 11.56 -9.46 8.45
C ILE A 334 11.61 -10.89 7.90
N LEU A 335 11.02 -11.10 6.72
CA LEU A 335 10.98 -12.39 6.05
C LEU A 335 12.40 -12.94 5.79
N GLU A 336 13.29 -12.10 5.25
CA GLU A 336 14.70 -12.45 5.04
C GLU A 336 15.47 -12.77 6.34
N GLN A 337 15.07 -12.16 7.46
CA GLN A 337 15.74 -12.32 8.76
C GLN A 337 15.14 -13.46 9.62
N ALA A 338 13.94 -13.92 9.29
CA ALA A 338 13.23 -14.99 10.00
C ALA A 338 12.71 -16.08 9.03
N PRO A 339 13.60 -16.72 8.24
CA PRO A 339 13.19 -17.64 7.17
C PRO A 339 12.40 -18.85 7.68
N ASP A 340 12.72 -19.35 8.87
CA ASP A 340 12.02 -20.49 9.50
C ASP A 340 10.54 -20.17 9.83
N ASN A 341 10.19 -18.89 9.88
CA ASN A 341 8.85 -18.39 10.19
C ASN A 341 8.19 -17.67 9.00
N ALA A 342 8.71 -17.81 7.77
CA ALA A 342 8.22 -17.11 6.59
C ALA A 342 6.71 -17.34 6.35
N ASP A 343 6.27 -18.60 6.41
CA ASP A 343 4.85 -18.94 6.24
C ASP A 343 3.97 -18.37 7.36
N LEU A 344 4.47 -18.31 8.61
CA LEU A 344 3.75 -17.69 9.72
C LEU A 344 3.59 -16.19 9.51
N LEU A 345 4.66 -15.49 9.08
CA LEU A 345 4.59 -14.08 8.76
C LEU A 345 3.59 -13.80 7.64
N VAL A 346 3.61 -14.58 6.56
CA VAL A 346 2.66 -14.44 5.44
C VAL A 346 1.22 -14.62 5.92
N ARG A 347 0.94 -15.59 6.82
CA ARG A 347 -0.39 -15.78 7.42
C ARG A 347 -0.84 -14.55 8.20
N CYS A 348 0.00 -14.05 9.11
CA CYS A 348 -0.28 -12.85 9.90
C CYS A 348 -0.53 -11.62 9.01
N VAL A 349 0.30 -11.44 7.97
CA VAL A 349 0.15 -10.33 7.04
C VAL A 349 -1.08 -10.49 6.16
N TYR A 350 -1.49 -11.71 5.79
CA TYR A 350 -2.72 -11.94 5.04
C TYR A 350 -3.98 -11.59 5.85
N ASP A 351 -3.99 -11.90 7.15
CA ASP A 351 -5.07 -11.53 8.08
C ASP A 351 -5.26 -10.01 8.15
N TRP A 352 -4.14 -9.27 8.17
CA TRP A 352 -4.13 -7.81 8.25
C TRP A 352 -4.37 -7.14 6.89
N ASN A 353 -3.64 -7.56 5.86
CA ASN A 353 -3.64 -6.97 4.52
C ASN A 353 -3.21 -7.96 3.43
N PHE A 354 -4.18 -8.48 2.67
CA PHE A 354 -3.94 -9.43 1.58
C PHE A 354 -2.98 -8.91 0.50
N TYR A 355 -2.95 -7.59 0.23
CA TYR A 355 -2.03 -7.01 -0.74
C TYR A 355 -0.59 -7.01 -0.19
N GLY A 356 -0.43 -6.73 1.10
CA GLY A 356 0.85 -6.86 1.79
C GLY A 356 1.40 -8.29 1.72
N ALA A 357 0.53 -9.31 1.86
CA ALA A 357 0.93 -10.72 1.74
C ALA A 357 1.36 -11.06 0.30
N ALA A 358 0.64 -10.56 -0.71
CA ALA A 358 1.03 -10.72 -2.11
C ALA A 358 2.38 -10.06 -2.41
N TYR A 359 2.59 -8.85 -1.92
CA TYR A 359 3.86 -8.13 -2.04
C TYR A 359 5.01 -8.92 -1.40
N LEU A 360 4.81 -9.47 -0.20
CA LEU A 360 5.82 -10.29 0.47
C LEU A 360 6.22 -11.53 -0.33
N ILE A 361 5.25 -12.25 -0.89
CA ILE A 361 5.50 -13.42 -1.74
C ILE A 361 6.32 -13.02 -2.97
N ALA A 362 5.97 -11.91 -3.62
CA ALA A 362 6.70 -11.41 -4.78
C ALA A 362 8.15 -11.05 -4.43
N GLU A 363 8.36 -10.36 -3.32
CA GLU A 363 9.69 -9.92 -2.88
C GLU A 363 10.56 -11.08 -2.35
N ASP A 364 9.98 -12.08 -1.71
CA ASP A 364 10.71 -13.26 -1.24
C ASP A 364 11.32 -14.07 -2.39
N ARG A 365 10.62 -14.18 -3.52
CA ARG A 365 11.15 -14.84 -4.72
C ARG A 365 12.42 -14.18 -5.24
N GLN A 366 12.51 -12.85 -5.13
CA GLN A 366 13.71 -12.08 -5.52
C GLN A 366 14.88 -12.28 -4.54
N ALA A 367 14.61 -12.78 -3.33
CA ALA A 367 15.58 -12.93 -2.25
C ALA A 367 16.00 -14.39 -1.97
N GLY A 368 15.53 -15.36 -2.75
CA GLY A 368 15.91 -16.78 -2.60
C GLY A 368 14.79 -17.73 -2.16
N SER A 369 13.55 -17.24 -2.05
CA SER A 369 12.32 -18.01 -1.77
C SER A 369 12.33 -18.80 -0.44
N HIS A 370 11.92 -18.16 0.65
CA HIS A 370 11.71 -18.78 1.97
C HIS A 370 10.25 -19.18 2.21
N VAL A 371 9.29 -18.52 1.55
CA VAL A 371 7.87 -18.88 1.60
C VAL A 371 7.68 -20.21 0.92
N SER A 372 6.94 -21.11 1.57
CA SER A 372 6.72 -22.44 1.01
C SER A 372 5.86 -22.34 -0.26
N PRO A 373 6.12 -23.18 -1.29
CA PRO A 373 5.27 -23.25 -2.48
C PRO A 373 3.79 -23.56 -2.17
N ALA A 374 3.53 -24.23 -1.05
CA ALA A 374 2.18 -24.50 -0.55
C ALA A 374 1.48 -23.25 -0.03
N MET A 375 2.19 -22.40 0.72
CA MET A 375 1.67 -21.12 1.19
C MET A 375 1.42 -20.17 0.02
N GLU A 376 2.35 -20.06 -0.93
CA GLU A 376 2.15 -19.28 -2.16
C GLU A 376 0.87 -19.73 -2.88
N PHE A 377 0.70 -21.04 -3.07
CA PHE A 377 -0.48 -21.59 -3.74
C PHE A 377 -1.78 -21.25 -3.03
N ALA A 378 -1.85 -21.41 -1.71
CA ALA A 378 -3.05 -21.08 -0.93
C ALA A 378 -3.38 -19.58 -1.01
N VAL A 379 -2.39 -18.70 -0.83
CA VAL A 379 -2.62 -17.24 -0.88
C VAL A 379 -3.04 -16.79 -2.28
N VAL A 380 -2.35 -17.23 -3.34
CA VAL A 380 -2.66 -16.84 -4.72
C VAL A 380 -4.06 -17.28 -5.13
N THR A 381 -4.49 -18.48 -4.74
CA THR A 381 -5.83 -19.01 -5.07
C THR A 381 -6.92 -18.31 -4.26
N MET A 382 -6.68 -18.00 -2.98
CA MET A 382 -7.60 -17.19 -2.17
C MET A 382 -7.71 -15.75 -2.70
N LEU A 383 -6.62 -15.15 -3.17
CA LEU A 383 -6.67 -13.88 -3.90
C LEU A 383 -7.51 -14.03 -5.16
N GLY A 384 -7.26 -15.07 -5.96
CA GLY A 384 -8.04 -15.40 -7.14
C GLY A 384 -9.55 -15.37 -6.92
N GLU A 385 -10.03 -15.99 -5.84
CA GLU A 385 -11.46 -15.99 -5.50
C GLU A 385 -12.01 -14.57 -5.26
N ARG A 386 -11.22 -13.68 -4.65
CA ARG A 386 -11.59 -12.27 -4.40
C ARG A 386 -11.62 -11.41 -5.66
N ARG A 387 -11.15 -11.89 -6.83
CA ARG A 387 -11.34 -11.18 -8.11
C ARG A 387 -12.81 -11.10 -8.51
N PHE A 388 -13.63 -12.03 -8.03
CA PHE A 388 -15.07 -12.08 -8.25
C PHE A 388 -15.86 -11.38 -7.14
N ASP A 389 -15.21 -10.51 -6.39
CA ASP A 389 -15.87 -9.66 -5.40
C ASP A 389 -16.84 -8.68 -6.08
N ARG A 390 -17.96 -8.32 -5.45
CA ARG A 390 -18.97 -7.43 -6.06
C ARG A 390 -18.51 -5.97 -6.16
N PHE A 391 -17.52 -5.57 -5.38
CA PHE A 391 -17.04 -4.20 -5.34
C PHE A 391 -15.77 -4.04 -6.16
N ALA A 392 -15.87 -3.26 -7.25
CA ALA A 392 -14.82 -3.11 -8.26
C ALA A 392 -13.43 -2.80 -7.68
N ARG A 393 -13.36 -1.96 -6.63
CA ARG A 393 -12.10 -1.60 -5.99
C ARG A 393 -11.39 -2.78 -5.33
N THR A 394 -12.16 -3.71 -4.73
CA THR A 394 -11.58 -4.91 -4.11
C THR A 394 -11.06 -5.85 -5.19
N ALA A 395 -11.88 -6.10 -6.23
CA ALA A 395 -11.48 -6.91 -7.38
C ALA A 395 -10.22 -6.35 -8.07
N GLN A 396 -10.13 -5.04 -8.25
CA GLN A 396 -8.96 -4.37 -8.84
C GLN A 396 -7.72 -4.50 -7.94
N ALA A 397 -7.82 -4.25 -6.64
CA ALA A 397 -6.69 -4.38 -5.72
C ALA A 397 -6.13 -5.82 -5.70
N VAL A 398 -7.00 -6.81 -5.87
CA VAL A 398 -6.62 -8.21 -5.99
C VAL A 398 -5.98 -8.53 -7.34
N ALA A 399 -6.50 -7.96 -8.43
CA ALA A 399 -5.87 -8.09 -9.75
C ALA A 399 -4.45 -7.51 -9.72
N ASP A 400 -4.28 -6.30 -9.16
CA ASP A 400 -2.98 -5.67 -8.94
C ASP A 400 -2.06 -6.57 -8.09
N ALA A 401 -2.58 -7.20 -7.03
CA ALA A 401 -1.81 -8.12 -6.18
C ALA A 401 -1.30 -9.34 -6.95
N LEU A 402 -2.13 -9.93 -7.82
CA LEU A 402 -1.75 -11.08 -8.64
C LEU A 402 -0.73 -10.69 -9.72
N GLU A 403 -0.84 -9.48 -10.28
CA GLU A 403 0.16 -8.93 -11.20
C GLU A 403 1.50 -8.68 -10.50
N VAL A 404 1.51 -8.24 -9.25
CA VAL A 404 2.74 -8.07 -8.47
C VAL A 404 3.45 -9.40 -8.21
N ILE A 405 2.71 -10.49 -8.00
CA ILE A 405 3.28 -11.84 -7.76
C ILE A 405 3.87 -12.43 -9.05
N ASP A 406 3.19 -12.25 -10.19
CA ASP A 406 3.55 -12.72 -11.55
C ASP A 406 4.09 -14.16 -11.66
N THR A 407 3.54 -15.09 -10.88
CA THR A 407 3.90 -16.52 -11.01
C THR A 407 3.03 -17.23 -12.04
N ALA A 408 3.44 -18.42 -12.49
CA ALA A 408 2.62 -19.24 -13.38
C ALA A 408 1.22 -19.48 -12.77
N ILE A 409 1.16 -19.72 -11.46
CA ILE A 409 -0.09 -19.90 -10.72
C ILE A 409 -0.90 -18.59 -10.77
N ALA A 410 -0.28 -17.44 -10.47
CA ALA A 410 -0.99 -16.15 -10.50
C ALA A 410 -1.55 -15.83 -11.88
N ARG A 411 -0.82 -16.14 -12.96
CA ARG A 411 -1.28 -15.98 -14.34
C ARG A 411 -2.44 -16.91 -14.68
N ASP A 412 -2.35 -18.20 -14.34
CA ASP A 412 -3.45 -19.15 -14.55
C ASP A 412 -4.72 -18.69 -13.81
N ILE A 413 -4.58 -18.28 -12.54
CA ILE A 413 -5.66 -17.77 -11.72
C ILE A 413 -6.23 -16.45 -12.26
N THR A 414 -5.40 -15.60 -12.87
CA THR A 414 -5.82 -14.36 -13.53
C THR A 414 -6.61 -14.63 -14.81
N MET A 415 -6.33 -15.73 -15.51
CA MET A 415 -7.06 -16.13 -16.70
C MET A 415 -8.41 -16.79 -16.40
N ALA A 416 -8.62 -17.31 -15.19
CA ALA A 416 -9.90 -17.88 -14.77
C ALA A 416 -11.04 -16.85 -14.90
N GLN A 417 -12.14 -17.27 -15.50
CA GLN A 417 -13.34 -16.47 -15.78
C GLN A 417 -14.44 -16.63 -14.72
N SER A 418 -14.31 -17.62 -13.84
CA SER A 418 -15.26 -17.84 -12.75
C SER A 418 -14.61 -18.39 -11.50
N ARG A 419 -15.29 -18.25 -10.35
CA ARG A 419 -14.88 -18.88 -9.09
C ARG A 419 -14.77 -20.40 -9.23
N THR A 420 -15.67 -21.03 -9.97
CA THR A 420 -15.67 -22.48 -10.22
C THR A 420 -14.39 -22.93 -10.91
N GLU A 421 -13.90 -22.18 -11.91
CA GLU A 421 -12.64 -22.49 -12.58
C GLU A 421 -11.44 -22.42 -11.63
N ILE A 422 -11.44 -21.50 -10.67
CA ILE A 422 -10.39 -21.43 -9.64
C ILE A 422 -10.48 -22.65 -8.70
N ILE A 423 -11.68 -23.03 -8.27
CA ILE A 423 -11.88 -24.22 -7.43
C ILE A 423 -11.40 -25.47 -8.16
N ASP A 424 -11.73 -25.61 -9.44
CA ASP A 424 -11.28 -26.72 -10.27
C ASP A 424 -9.76 -26.70 -10.49
N TYR A 425 -9.17 -25.52 -10.66
CA TYR A 425 -7.72 -25.37 -10.68
C TYR A 425 -7.08 -25.90 -9.40
N VAL A 426 -7.65 -25.59 -8.22
CA VAL A 426 -7.15 -26.09 -6.94
C VAL A 426 -7.29 -27.61 -6.84
N ARG A 427 -8.42 -28.20 -7.27
CA ARG A 427 -8.61 -29.66 -7.30
C ARG A 427 -7.58 -30.36 -8.18
N LEU A 428 -7.32 -29.81 -9.37
CA LEU A 428 -6.43 -30.43 -10.36
C LEU A 428 -4.95 -30.31 -9.98
N ASN A 429 -4.55 -29.18 -9.38
CA ASN A 429 -3.15 -28.87 -9.11
C ASN A 429 -2.73 -29.10 -7.65
N GLY A 430 -3.68 -29.28 -6.72
CA GLY A 430 -3.37 -29.42 -5.29
C GLY A 430 -2.56 -30.68 -4.95
N ASN A 431 -2.71 -31.74 -5.73
CA ASN A 431 -2.00 -33.01 -5.55
C ASN A 431 -0.46 -32.90 -5.63
N ARG A 432 0.07 -31.86 -6.28
CA ARG A 432 1.52 -31.61 -6.39
C ARG A 432 2.19 -31.33 -5.05
N PHE A 433 1.39 -31.06 -4.01
CA PHE A 433 1.83 -30.81 -2.64
C PHE A 433 1.52 -31.97 -1.69
N ALA A 434 1.29 -33.18 -2.24
CA ALA A 434 1.09 -34.38 -1.44
C ALA A 434 2.23 -34.55 -0.42
N GLY A 435 1.86 -34.64 0.87
CA GLY A 435 2.81 -34.72 2.00
C GLY A 435 2.73 -33.52 2.96
N GLN A 436 2.03 -32.44 2.59
CA GLN A 436 1.72 -31.33 3.50
C GLN A 436 0.29 -31.48 4.05
N GLU A 437 0.15 -32.05 5.25
CA GLU A 437 -1.16 -32.35 5.85
C GLU A 437 -2.07 -31.11 5.93
N TRP A 438 -1.55 -29.99 6.44
CA TRP A 438 -2.33 -28.75 6.57
C TRP A 438 -2.89 -28.25 5.23
N LEU A 439 -2.13 -28.41 4.13
CA LEU A 439 -2.59 -27.97 2.81
C LEU A 439 -3.63 -28.93 2.25
N ASN A 440 -3.52 -30.24 2.50
CA ASN A 440 -4.55 -31.19 2.11
C ASN A 440 -5.88 -30.86 2.80
N ASP A 441 -5.86 -30.59 4.10
CA ASP A 441 -7.03 -30.14 4.86
C ASP A 441 -7.60 -28.84 4.28
N TRP A 442 -6.72 -27.89 3.95
CA TRP A 442 -7.10 -26.65 3.30
C TRP A 442 -7.70 -26.89 1.90
N ILE A 443 -7.15 -27.78 1.07
CA ILE A 443 -7.69 -28.11 -0.27
C ILE A 443 -9.08 -28.72 -0.13
N THR A 444 -9.26 -29.68 0.79
CA THR A 444 -10.57 -30.30 1.05
C THR A 444 -11.58 -29.24 1.46
N LEU A 445 -11.20 -28.32 2.34
CA LEU A 445 -12.03 -27.20 2.75
C LEU A 445 -12.35 -26.24 1.59
N TYR A 446 -11.32 -25.75 0.91
CA TYR A 446 -11.41 -24.76 -0.17
C TYR A 446 -12.19 -25.29 -1.37
N THR A 447 -12.19 -26.61 -1.62
CA THR A 447 -12.86 -27.20 -2.77
C THR A 447 -14.22 -27.80 -2.45
N ARG A 448 -14.74 -27.56 -1.22
CA ARG A 448 -16.06 -28.02 -0.80
C ARG A 448 -17.16 -27.56 -1.77
N PRO A 449 -18.08 -28.45 -2.19
CA PRO A 449 -19.20 -28.09 -3.06
C PRO A 449 -20.08 -26.99 -2.46
N GLU A 450 -20.48 -26.02 -3.28
CA GLU A 450 -21.36 -24.92 -2.87
C GLU A 450 -22.76 -25.42 -2.44
N SER A 451 -23.19 -26.60 -2.88
CA SER A 451 -24.46 -27.21 -2.47
C SER A 451 -24.43 -27.83 -1.06
N GLU A 452 -23.24 -27.98 -0.47
CA GLU A 452 -23.08 -28.56 0.86
C GLU A 452 -23.43 -27.52 1.92
N GLN A 453 -24.34 -27.88 2.84
CA GLN A 453 -24.78 -27.02 3.92
C GLN A 453 -23.68 -26.84 4.96
N SER A 454 -23.49 -25.60 5.42
CA SER A 454 -22.53 -25.32 6.48
C SER A 454 -22.96 -25.93 7.82
N THR A 455 -21.99 -26.28 8.66
CA THR A 455 -22.20 -26.93 9.97
C THR A 455 -21.61 -26.12 11.12
N LEU A 456 -21.94 -26.46 12.38
CA LEU A 456 -21.30 -25.83 13.55
C LEU A 456 -19.79 -26.11 13.64
N GLN A 457 -19.32 -27.24 13.09
CA GLN A 457 -17.90 -27.53 13.01
C GLN A 457 -17.18 -26.54 12.08
N ASP A 458 -17.87 -26.05 11.05
CA ASP A 458 -17.33 -25.04 10.16
C ASP A 458 -17.06 -23.75 10.91
N ILE A 459 -17.98 -23.36 11.78
CA ILE A 459 -17.85 -22.14 12.56
C ILE A 459 -16.69 -22.22 13.55
N ALA A 460 -16.35 -23.41 14.04
CA ALA A 460 -15.15 -23.63 14.83
C ALA A 460 -13.85 -23.41 14.02
N ILE A 461 -13.82 -23.79 12.73
CA ILE A 461 -12.68 -23.55 11.84
C ILE A 461 -12.56 -22.05 11.51
N LEU A 462 -13.69 -21.37 11.25
CA LEU A 462 -13.72 -19.92 11.03
C LEU A 462 -13.11 -19.15 12.23
N ALA A 463 -13.40 -19.62 13.44
CA ALA A 463 -12.90 -19.08 14.69
C ALA A 463 -11.47 -19.51 15.05
N SER A 464 -10.79 -20.31 14.21
CA SER A 464 -9.43 -20.75 14.47
C SER A 464 -8.41 -19.61 14.39
N ASP A 465 -7.30 -19.79 15.10
CA ASP A 465 -6.15 -18.87 15.07
C ASP A 465 -5.35 -18.98 13.74
N ASP A 466 -5.63 -20.00 12.91
CA ASP A 466 -5.03 -20.12 11.58
C ASP A 466 -5.73 -19.18 10.60
N SER A 467 -5.02 -18.13 10.20
CA SER A 467 -5.47 -17.09 9.27
C SER A 467 -6.06 -17.63 7.97
N ILE A 468 -5.35 -18.59 7.38
CA ILE A 468 -5.68 -19.13 6.07
C ILE A 468 -6.91 -20.00 6.16
N LEU A 469 -6.95 -20.92 7.13
CA LEU A 469 -8.13 -21.77 7.35
C LEU A 469 -9.37 -20.94 7.75
N GLY A 470 -9.21 -19.97 8.65
CA GLY A 470 -10.31 -19.13 9.12
C GLY A 470 -10.94 -18.28 8.03
N TRP A 471 -10.14 -17.59 7.21
CA TRP A 471 -10.65 -16.82 6.07
C TRP A 471 -11.19 -17.70 4.95
N THR A 472 -10.54 -18.83 4.65
CA THR A 472 -11.08 -19.80 3.70
C THR A 472 -12.45 -20.27 4.16
N MET A 473 -12.60 -20.66 5.43
CA MET A 473 -13.88 -21.10 5.94
C MET A 473 -14.95 -20.00 5.87
N SER A 474 -14.60 -18.76 6.22
CA SER A 474 -15.52 -17.62 6.07
C SER A 474 -16.00 -17.47 4.62
N ASN A 475 -15.12 -17.60 3.62
CA ASN A 475 -15.52 -17.59 2.21
C ASN A 475 -16.35 -18.81 1.80
N VAL A 476 -16.02 -20.00 2.29
CA VAL A 476 -16.77 -21.24 2.02
C VAL A 476 -18.18 -21.13 2.59
N VAL A 477 -18.34 -20.64 3.81
CA VAL A 477 -19.66 -20.37 4.42
C VAL A 477 -20.47 -19.41 3.56
N ARG A 478 -19.83 -18.38 2.97
CA ARG A 478 -20.54 -17.38 2.14
C ARG A 478 -21.13 -17.92 0.83
N ARG A 479 -20.66 -19.07 0.37
CA ARG A 479 -21.15 -19.72 -0.86
C ARG A 479 -21.90 -21.02 -0.60
N SER A 480 -22.10 -21.38 0.67
CA SER A 480 -22.83 -22.56 1.11
C SER A 480 -24.20 -22.17 1.69
N PRO A 481 -25.24 -23.02 1.57
CA PRO A 481 -26.47 -22.87 2.34
C PRO A 481 -26.19 -22.79 3.84
N LEU A 482 -26.86 -21.87 4.52
CA LEU A 482 -26.72 -21.65 5.96
C LEU A 482 -27.89 -22.28 6.71
N ALA A 483 -27.60 -23.07 7.74
CA ALA A 483 -28.59 -23.53 8.71
C ALA A 483 -28.84 -22.47 9.80
N GLU A 484 -30.04 -22.47 10.39
CA GLU A 484 -30.44 -21.48 11.41
C GLU A 484 -29.58 -21.53 12.69
N ASP A 485 -29.12 -22.71 13.09
CA ASP A 485 -28.17 -22.87 14.21
C ASP A 485 -26.78 -22.31 13.89
N VAL A 486 -26.32 -22.47 12.65
CA VAL A 486 -25.06 -21.90 12.15
C VAL A 486 -25.13 -20.38 12.08
N GLU A 487 -26.25 -19.82 11.59
CA GLU A 487 -26.49 -18.37 11.60
C GLU A 487 -26.43 -17.79 13.02
N ARG A 488 -27.14 -18.41 13.97
CA ARG A 488 -27.13 -17.97 15.37
C ARG A 488 -25.73 -17.99 15.97
N GLU A 489 -24.92 -19.00 15.63
CA GLU A 489 -23.55 -19.08 16.10
C GLU A 489 -22.65 -18.01 15.45
N LEU A 490 -22.83 -17.69 14.17
CA LEU A 490 -22.16 -16.56 13.52
C LEU A 490 -22.51 -15.22 14.17
N VAL A 491 -23.80 -14.98 14.44
CA VAL A 491 -24.28 -13.79 15.17
C VAL A 491 -23.64 -13.71 16.56
N ARG A 492 -23.56 -14.83 17.27
CA ARG A 492 -22.90 -14.93 18.57
C ARG A 492 -21.41 -14.60 18.46
N LEU A 493 -20.70 -15.17 17.48
CA LEU A 493 -19.27 -14.90 17.27
C LEU A 493 -19.02 -13.43 16.94
N ALA A 494 -19.77 -12.85 16.00
CA ALA A 494 -19.67 -11.45 15.61
C ALA A 494 -19.78 -10.49 16.81
N SER A 495 -20.55 -10.87 17.82
CA SER A 495 -20.78 -10.03 19.01
C SER A 495 -19.83 -10.33 20.18
N THR A 496 -19.39 -11.58 20.35
CA THR A 496 -18.80 -12.05 21.62
C THR A 496 -17.39 -12.61 21.51
N ALA A 497 -16.88 -12.86 20.29
CA ALA A 497 -15.52 -13.40 20.15
C ALA A 497 -14.49 -12.39 20.66
N LYS A 498 -13.48 -12.89 21.39
CA LYS A 498 -12.41 -12.05 21.96
C LYS A 498 -11.53 -11.44 20.87
N SER A 499 -11.15 -12.27 19.90
CA SER A 499 -10.40 -11.84 18.71
C SER A 499 -11.28 -11.01 17.80
N ASP A 500 -10.81 -9.81 17.45
CA ASP A 500 -11.47 -8.96 16.46
C ASP A 500 -11.40 -9.54 15.04
N VAL A 501 -10.32 -10.25 14.69
CA VAL A 501 -10.25 -11.00 13.43
C VAL A 501 -11.36 -12.06 13.34
N VAL A 502 -11.65 -12.78 14.42
CA VAL A 502 -12.76 -13.75 14.44
C VAL A 502 -14.11 -13.04 14.29
N ARG A 503 -14.32 -11.91 14.99
CA ARG A 503 -15.53 -11.10 14.81
C ARG A 503 -15.65 -10.60 13.37
N TRP A 504 -14.54 -10.19 12.76
CA TRP A 504 -14.50 -9.70 11.39
C TRP A 504 -14.85 -10.80 10.37
N ARG A 505 -14.28 -12.01 10.51
CA ARG A 505 -14.65 -13.16 9.69
C ARG A 505 -16.12 -13.55 9.84
N ALA A 506 -16.68 -13.41 11.05
CA ALA A 506 -18.08 -13.70 11.31
C ALA A 506 -19.01 -12.66 10.64
N VAL A 507 -18.73 -11.36 10.77
CA VAL A 507 -19.53 -10.33 10.06
C VAL A 507 -19.44 -10.50 8.54
N HIS A 508 -18.26 -10.82 8.01
CA HIS A 508 -18.07 -11.12 6.58
C HIS A 508 -18.94 -12.29 6.12
N ALA A 509 -18.99 -13.38 6.89
CA ALA A 509 -19.83 -14.53 6.61
C ALA A 509 -21.33 -14.19 6.63
N LEU A 510 -21.76 -13.27 7.51
CA LEU A 510 -23.16 -12.82 7.59
C LEU A 510 -23.61 -11.98 6.38
N GLY A 511 -22.69 -11.41 5.59
CA GLY A 511 -23.01 -10.52 4.46
C GLY A 511 -23.82 -11.13 3.31
N ILE A 512 -24.03 -12.44 3.31
CA ILE A 512 -24.88 -13.15 2.34
C ILE A 512 -26.17 -13.70 2.96
N THR A 513 -26.44 -13.36 4.21
CA THR A 513 -27.58 -13.88 4.99
C THR A 513 -28.64 -12.80 5.13
N PRO A 514 -29.65 -12.73 4.24
CA PRO A 514 -30.65 -11.66 4.24
C PRO A 514 -31.74 -11.89 5.31
N THR A 515 -31.33 -11.99 6.58
CA THR A 515 -32.24 -12.13 7.72
C THR A 515 -32.20 -10.89 8.60
N ARG A 516 -33.30 -10.65 9.32
CA ARG A 516 -33.36 -9.52 10.27
C ARG A 516 -32.37 -9.69 11.42
N GLU A 517 -32.08 -10.92 11.82
CA GLU A 517 -31.15 -11.21 12.92
C GLU A 517 -29.70 -10.92 12.50
N ALA A 518 -29.29 -11.34 11.30
CA ALA A 518 -27.99 -10.99 10.73
C ALA A 518 -27.85 -9.47 10.56
N ILE A 519 -28.85 -8.78 9.99
CA ILE A 519 -28.83 -7.32 9.82
C ILE A 519 -28.69 -6.60 11.16
N ALA A 520 -29.45 -7.02 12.18
CA ALA A 520 -29.35 -6.44 13.52
C ALA A 520 -27.95 -6.65 14.14
N ALA A 521 -27.37 -7.83 13.97
CA ALA A 521 -26.01 -8.13 14.44
C ALA A 521 -24.95 -7.27 13.73
N LEU A 522 -25.08 -7.06 12.42
CA LEU A 522 -24.20 -6.22 11.63
C LEU A 522 -24.30 -4.74 12.04
N PHE A 523 -25.51 -4.21 12.25
CA PHE A 523 -25.66 -2.84 12.76
C PHE A 523 -25.12 -2.69 14.18
N ASN A 524 -25.34 -3.66 15.07
CA ASN A 524 -24.76 -3.64 16.41
C ASN A 524 -23.22 -3.62 16.35
N SER A 525 -22.62 -4.41 15.45
CA SER A 525 -21.17 -4.43 15.24
C SER A 525 -20.68 -3.09 14.68
N LEU A 526 -21.39 -2.50 13.73
CA LEU A 526 -21.10 -1.17 13.18
C LEU A 526 -21.13 -0.07 14.25
N ASP A 527 -22.07 -0.14 15.17
CA ASP A 527 -22.31 0.90 16.18
C ASP A 527 -21.40 0.77 17.40
N ALA A 528 -21.12 -0.47 17.85
CA ALA A 528 -20.54 -0.73 19.16
C ALA A 528 -19.20 -1.48 19.17
N ASP A 529 -18.74 -2.06 18.05
CA ASP A 529 -17.46 -2.78 18.05
C ASP A 529 -16.28 -1.81 18.26
N LYS A 530 -15.28 -2.27 19.01
CA LYS A 530 -14.06 -1.49 19.29
C LYS A 530 -13.11 -1.48 18.10
N SER A 531 -13.14 -2.53 17.28
CA SER A 531 -12.27 -2.66 16.11
C SER A 531 -12.90 -1.98 14.91
N THR A 532 -12.18 -1.02 14.34
CA THR A 532 -12.60 -0.33 13.11
C THR A 532 -12.74 -1.30 11.93
N TRP A 533 -11.98 -2.40 11.91
CA TRP A 533 -12.06 -3.42 10.86
C TRP A 533 -13.35 -4.24 10.91
N VAL A 534 -13.85 -4.55 12.12
CA VAL A 534 -15.16 -5.20 12.28
C VAL A 534 -16.27 -4.27 11.82
N ARG A 535 -16.19 -2.98 12.16
CA ARG A 535 -17.14 -1.95 11.70
C ARG A 535 -17.10 -1.78 10.18
N TYR A 536 -15.89 -1.75 9.61
CA TYR A 536 -15.65 -1.72 8.17
C TYR A 536 -16.31 -2.91 7.47
N GLY A 537 -16.06 -4.14 7.95
CA GLY A 537 -16.69 -5.35 7.44
C GLY A 537 -18.21 -5.32 7.55
N SER A 538 -18.74 -4.73 8.62
CA SER A 538 -20.19 -4.61 8.82
C SER A 538 -20.88 -3.73 7.77
N ILE A 539 -20.28 -2.58 7.41
CA ILE A 539 -20.80 -1.70 6.34
C ILE A 539 -20.89 -2.48 5.03
N ARG A 540 -19.81 -3.20 4.71
CA ARG A 540 -19.72 -4.01 3.50
C ARG A 540 -20.77 -5.11 3.46
N SER A 541 -20.86 -5.91 4.52
CA SER A 541 -21.82 -7.01 4.62
C SER A 541 -23.26 -6.53 4.58
N LEU A 542 -23.57 -5.36 5.16
CA LEU A 542 -24.89 -4.72 5.03
C LEU A 542 -25.19 -4.34 3.57
N ALA A 543 -24.23 -3.75 2.86
CA ALA A 543 -24.39 -3.42 1.45
C ALA A 543 -24.58 -4.68 0.59
N GLU A 544 -23.86 -5.76 0.85
CA GLU A 544 -24.02 -7.04 0.16
C GLU A 544 -25.44 -7.64 0.32
N ILE A 545 -26.01 -7.56 1.52
CA ILE A 545 -27.41 -7.95 1.75
C ILE A 545 -28.35 -7.04 0.96
N ALA A 546 -28.13 -5.71 0.99
CA ALA A 546 -28.95 -4.75 0.26
C ALA A 546 -28.91 -4.93 -1.27
N LEU A 547 -27.77 -5.41 -1.80
CA LEU A 547 -27.62 -5.74 -3.22
C LEU A 547 -28.44 -6.97 -3.62
N THR A 548 -28.57 -7.94 -2.73
CA THR A 548 -29.20 -9.25 -3.03
C THR A 548 -30.64 -9.36 -2.57
N SER A 549 -31.11 -8.50 -1.66
CA SER A 549 -32.47 -8.52 -1.10
C SER A 549 -33.20 -7.21 -1.34
N GLU A 550 -34.10 -7.19 -2.33
CA GLU A 550 -34.94 -6.01 -2.63
C GLU A 550 -35.84 -5.62 -1.45
N GLU A 551 -36.40 -6.59 -0.73
CA GLU A 551 -37.28 -6.34 0.43
C GLU A 551 -36.56 -5.59 1.57
N LEU A 552 -35.27 -5.90 1.78
CA LEU A 552 -34.50 -5.36 2.92
C LEU A 552 -33.67 -4.13 2.54
N ARG A 553 -33.43 -3.90 1.25
CA ARG A 553 -32.53 -2.86 0.72
C ARG A 553 -32.85 -1.46 1.27
N ASP A 554 -34.10 -1.00 1.12
CA ASP A 554 -34.51 0.33 1.56
C ASP A 554 -34.26 0.55 3.06
N SER A 555 -34.61 -0.47 3.88
CA SER A 555 -34.40 -0.40 5.32
C SER A 555 -32.92 -0.31 5.70
N ILE A 556 -32.06 -1.09 5.03
CA ILE A 556 -30.60 -1.10 5.28
C ILE A 556 -29.99 0.24 4.87
N LEU A 557 -30.30 0.73 3.67
CA LEU A 557 -29.73 1.99 3.15
C LEU A 557 -30.21 3.19 3.98
N THR A 558 -31.47 3.20 4.40
CA THR A 558 -32.00 4.22 5.33
C THR A 558 -31.27 4.20 6.67
N ASP A 559 -31.01 3.01 7.24
CA ASP A 559 -30.30 2.88 8.52
C ASP A 559 -28.81 3.19 8.43
N LEU A 560 -28.18 2.94 7.28
CA LEU A 560 -26.82 3.42 6.98
C LEU A 560 -26.78 4.94 6.86
N ALA A 561 -27.76 5.55 6.17
CA ALA A 561 -27.88 7.00 6.07
C ALA A 561 -27.96 7.65 7.46
N ARG A 562 -28.83 7.16 8.35
CA ARG A 562 -28.95 7.65 9.74
C ARG A 562 -27.63 7.63 10.52
N ARG A 563 -26.71 6.73 10.16
CA ARG A 563 -25.41 6.56 10.82
C ARG A 563 -24.29 7.40 10.22
N VAL A 564 -24.51 8.03 9.06
CA VAL A 564 -23.52 8.92 8.42
C VAL A 564 -22.86 9.90 9.40
N PRO A 565 -23.57 10.59 10.32
CA PRO A 565 -22.92 11.48 11.28
C PRO A 565 -21.84 10.80 12.15
N VAL A 566 -22.08 9.55 12.55
CA VAL A 566 -21.12 8.76 13.35
C VAL A 566 -20.03 8.18 12.46
N LEU A 567 -20.36 7.68 11.27
CA LEU A 567 -19.35 7.13 10.35
C LEU A 567 -18.32 8.19 9.95
N ARG A 568 -18.74 9.45 9.81
CA ARG A 568 -17.88 10.59 9.46
C ARG A 568 -16.78 10.88 10.47
N THR A 569 -16.89 10.41 11.72
CA THR A 569 -15.80 10.55 12.70
C THR A 569 -14.63 9.60 12.40
N THR A 570 -14.78 8.68 11.45
CA THR A 570 -13.74 7.70 11.09
C THR A 570 -13.56 7.65 9.57
N PRO A 571 -12.50 8.28 9.01
CA PRO A 571 -12.30 8.38 7.56
C PRO A 571 -12.32 7.05 6.82
N LEU A 572 -11.82 5.97 7.44
CA LEU A 572 -11.85 4.62 6.88
C LEU A 572 -13.27 4.12 6.62
N LEU A 573 -14.21 4.36 7.54
CA LEU A 573 -15.59 3.90 7.43
C LEU A 573 -16.37 4.66 6.35
N ILE A 574 -16.14 5.97 6.22
CA ILE A 574 -16.75 6.74 5.13
C ILE A 574 -16.21 6.35 3.76
N ARG A 575 -14.91 6.04 3.67
CA ARG A 575 -14.33 5.53 2.42
C ARG A 575 -14.96 4.19 2.05
N GLU A 576 -15.17 3.30 3.01
CA GLU A 576 -15.85 2.04 2.71
C GLU A 576 -17.29 2.25 2.30
N LEU A 577 -18.03 3.14 2.98
CA LEU A 577 -19.39 3.49 2.57
C LEU A 577 -19.41 4.01 1.12
N GLU A 578 -18.48 4.89 0.74
CA GLU A 578 -18.35 5.35 -0.66
C GLU A 578 -18.09 4.19 -1.63
N HIS A 579 -17.24 3.23 -1.27
CA HIS A 579 -16.91 2.10 -2.13
C HIS A 579 -18.09 1.16 -2.35
N VAL A 580 -18.80 0.82 -1.29
CA VAL A 580 -19.87 -0.18 -1.36
C VAL A 580 -21.11 0.34 -2.08
N LEU A 581 -21.22 1.67 -2.25
CA LEU A 581 -22.27 2.29 -3.07
C LEU A 581 -22.04 2.15 -4.58
N LEU A 582 -20.84 1.72 -5.01
CA LEU A 582 -20.47 1.48 -6.41
C LEU A 582 -20.21 -0.01 -6.69
N PRO A 583 -21.24 -0.88 -6.60
CA PRO A 583 -21.12 -2.29 -6.95
C PRO A 583 -20.94 -2.48 -8.47
N MET A 584 -20.30 -3.57 -8.89
CA MET A 584 -20.19 -3.94 -10.31
C MET A 584 -21.51 -4.45 -10.89
N ASP A 585 -22.36 -5.03 -10.06
CA ASP A 585 -23.62 -5.69 -10.43
C ASP A 585 -24.83 -5.01 -9.74
N ALA A 586 -24.91 -3.69 -9.87
CA ALA A 586 -25.99 -2.89 -9.28
C ALA A 586 -27.39 -3.39 -9.72
N PRO A 587 -28.31 -3.74 -8.80
CA PRO A 587 -29.66 -4.14 -9.17
C PRO A 587 -30.48 -2.97 -9.72
N SER A 588 -31.58 -3.27 -10.42
CA SER A 588 -32.54 -2.25 -10.81
C SER A 588 -33.08 -1.49 -9.59
N GLY A 589 -33.10 -0.16 -9.69
CA GLY A 589 -33.53 0.71 -8.58
C GLY A 589 -32.39 1.14 -7.64
N TRP A 590 -31.20 0.53 -7.73
CA TRP A 590 -30.07 0.84 -6.83
C TRP A 590 -29.76 2.34 -6.72
N ALA A 591 -29.77 3.07 -7.84
CA ALA A 591 -29.51 4.50 -7.84
C ALA A 591 -30.56 5.31 -7.07
N ASP A 592 -31.82 4.90 -7.11
CA ASP A 592 -32.91 5.56 -6.40
C ASP A 592 -32.86 5.19 -4.91
N ASP A 593 -32.65 3.90 -4.59
CA ASP A 593 -32.61 3.40 -3.22
C ASP A 593 -31.40 3.94 -2.44
N SER A 594 -30.23 4.06 -3.10
CA SER A 594 -29.01 4.58 -2.47
C SER A 594 -28.95 6.11 -2.39
N ALA A 595 -29.88 6.82 -3.03
CA ALA A 595 -29.91 8.27 -3.01
C ALA A 595 -29.99 8.82 -1.58
N VAL A 596 -30.73 8.15 -0.68
CA VAL A 596 -30.87 8.54 0.74
C VAL A 596 -29.52 8.65 1.46
N VAL A 597 -28.58 7.75 1.15
CA VAL A 597 -27.24 7.75 1.75
C VAL A 597 -26.40 8.89 1.18
N VAL A 598 -26.45 9.10 -0.14
CA VAL A 598 -25.70 10.15 -0.83
C VAL A 598 -26.18 11.54 -0.42
N GLU A 599 -27.50 11.72 -0.30
CA GLU A 599 -28.13 12.96 0.17
C GLU A 599 -27.70 13.29 1.60
N GLU A 600 -27.67 12.30 2.50
CA GLU A 600 -27.21 12.51 3.87
C GLU A 600 -25.71 12.82 3.92
N LEU A 601 -24.88 12.13 3.12
CA LEU A 601 -23.45 12.46 2.97
C LEU A 601 -23.25 13.91 2.52
N TRP A 602 -24.03 14.35 1.53
CA TRP A 602 -24.02 15.71 1.00
C TRP A 602 -24.49 16.75 2.02
N ALA A 603 -25.61 16.48 2.70
CA ALA A 603 -26.21 17.38 3.69
C ALA A 603 -25.31 17.58 4.92
N LYS A 604 -24.48 16.57 5.25
CA LYS A 604 -23.52 16.64 6.37
C LYS A 604 -22.13 17.10 5.97
N SER A 605 -21.89 17.46 4.71
CA SER A 605 -20.60 17.97 4.25
C SER A 605 -20.18 19.24 4.97
N ALA A 606 -18.92 19.29 5.39
CA ALA A 606 -18.34 20.45 6.05
C ALA A 606 -17.82 21.50 5.07
N SER A 607 -17.66 21.13 3.79
CA SER A 607 -17.13 22.01 2.74
C SER A 607 -17.80 21.78 1.38
N VAL A 608 -17.57 22.72 0.46
CA VAL A 608 -18.05 22.63 -0.93
C VAL A 608 -17.34 21.50 -1.68
N GLU A 609 -16.07 21.25 -1.40
CA GLU A 609 -15.29 20.17 -1.99
C GLU A 609 -15.86 18.79 -1.61
N GLU A 610 -16.26 18.62 -0.35
CA GLU A 610 -16.95 17.41 0.09
C GLU A 610 -18.32 17.27 -0.58
N GLN A 611 -19.08 18.36 -0.70
CA GLN A 611 -20.35 18.35 -1.44
C GLN A 611 -20.15 17.93 -2.91
N ASP A 612 -19.10 18.41 -3.56
CA ASP A 612 -18.74 18.06 -4.92
C ASP A 612 -18.31 16.59 -5.05
N ARG A 613 -17.57 16.06 -4.07
CA ARG A 613 -17.22 14.63 -3.99
C ARG A 613 -18.48 13.76 -3.99
N TRP A 614 -19.46 14.07 -3.16
CA TRP A 614 -20.71 13.29 -3.08
C TRP A 614 -21.61 13.49 -4.30
N ARG A 615 -21.59 14.68 -4.92
CA ARG A 615 -22.26 14.90 -6.21
C ARG A 615 -21.67 14.02 -7.31
N LYS A 616 -20.34 13.90 -7.37
CA LYS A 616 -19.65 12.99 -8.30
C LYS A 616 -20.00 11.54 -8.02
N LEU A 617 -20.00 11.11 -6.76
CA LEU A 617 -20.43 9.78 -6.36
C LEU A 617 -21.86 9.47 -6.85
N GLY A 618 -22.82 10.35 -6.57
CA GLY A 618 -24.20 10.18 -7.04
C GLY A 618 -24.33 10.12 -8.57
N ALA A 619 -23.48 10.85 -9.30
CA ALA A 619 -23.42 10.75 -10.76
C ALA A 619 -22.87 9.39 -11.22
N SER A 620 -21.83 8.87 -10.58
CA SER A 620 -21.28 7.53 -10.86
C SER A 620 -22.26 6.40 -10.55
N ILE A 621 -23.04 6.51 -9.47
CA ILE A 621 -24.09 5.53 -9.16
C ILE A 621 -25.17 5.48 -10.27
N ARG A 622 -25.57 6.65 -10.77
CA ARG A 622 -26.56 6.74 -11.87
C ARG A 622 -26.02 6.19 -13.19
N SER A 623 -24.73 6.38 -13.49
CA SER A 623 -24.15 5.81 -14.71
C SER A 623 -24.13 4.29 -14.68
N LEU A 624 -23.82 3.67 -13.53
CA LEU A 624 -23.88 2.21 -13.35
C LEU A 624 -25.29 1.67 -13.64
N SER A 625 -26.33 2.34 -13.15
CA SER A 625 -27.73 1.94 -13.38
C SER A 625 -28.19 2.13 -14.84
N THR A 626 -27.49 2.98 -15.61
CA THR A 626 -27.79 3.20 -17.03
C THR A 626 -27.10 2.14 -17.90
N GLU A 627 -25.86 1.79 -17.57
CA GLU A 627 -25.12 0.71 -18.22
C GLU A 627 -25.75 -0.66 -17.97
N ALA A 628 -26.28 -0.92 -16.77
CA ALA A 628 -27.00 -2.17 -16.47
C ALA A 628 -28.36 -2.33 -17.19
N ARG A 629 -28.89 -1.25 -17.80
CA ARG A 629 -30.14 -1.26 -18.58
C ARG A 629 -29.92 -1.43 -20.09
N LEU A 630 -28.68 -1.29 -20.55
CA LEU A 630 -28.25 -1.50 -21.95
C LEU A 630 -27.70 -2.91 -22.10
#